data_AF-A0A368FAQ0-F1
#
_entry.id   AF-A0A368FAQ0-F1
#
_cell.length_a   1.000
_cell.length_b   1.000
_cell.length_c   1.000
_cell.angle_alpha   90.00
_cell.angle_beta   90.00
_cell.angle_gamma   90.00
#
_symmetry.space_group_name_H-M   'P 1'
#
loop_
_entity.id
_entity.type
_entity.pdbx_description
1 polymer ?
#
loop_
_entity_poly.entity_id
_entity_poly.type
_entity_poly.pdbx_seq_one_letter_code
_entity_poly.pdbx_strand_id
1 'polypeptide(L)'
;MTRPPQLDNLIKLDSWLYDFQPEITRRYTVFLDYQKRIEECGGMERFTQGYKEFGLNVQPDNSVICHEWAPGADQLALIGDFKIWTDA
;
A
#
# COMPACT_ATOMS: atom_id res chain seq x y z
N MET A 1 5.28 2.86 -22.96
CA MET A 1 6.07 3.32 -21.81
C MET A 1 5.97 4.83 -21.74
N THR A 2 5.77 5.40 -20.56
CA THR A 2 5.58 6.84 -20.36
C THR A 2 6.91 7.48 -20.01
N ARG A 3 7.34 8.48 -20.78
CA ARG A 3 8.57 9.24 -20.48
C ARG A 3 8.33 10.12 -19.24
N PRO A 4 9.25 10.12 -18.24
CA PRO A 4 9.15 11.03 -17.10
C PRO A 4 9.22 12.50 -17.53
N PRO A 5 8.39 13.40 -16.96
CA PRO A 5 8.25 14.78 -17.40
C PRO A 5 9.52 15.64 -17.23
N GLN A 6 10.51 15.19 -16.47
CA GLN A 6 11.77 15.92 -16.21
C GLN A 6 13.03 15.06 -16.43
N LEU A 7 12.94 14.02 -17.27
CA LEU A 7 14.07 13.13 -17.52
C LEU A 7 15.32 13.88 -18.01
N ASP A 8 15.15 14.88 -18.86
CA ASP A 8 16.28 15.64 -19.41
C ASP A 8 16.97 16.51 -18.36
N ASN A 9 16.22 17.03 -17.38
CA ASN A 9 16.80 17.79 -16.28
C ASN A 9 17.60 16.88 -15.33
N LEU A 10 17.10 15.66 -15.09
CA LEU A 10 17.81 14.65 -14.31
C LEU A 10 19.15 14.27 -14.98
N ILE A 11 19.15 14.05 -16.29
CA ILE A 11 20.37 13.74 -17.06
C ILE A 11 21.33 14.92 -17.09
N LYS A 12 20.83 16.15 -17.18
CA LYS A 12 21.67 17.36 -17.11
C LYS A 12 22.33 17.50 -15.73
N LEU A 13 21.61 17.14 -14.67
CA LEU A 13 22.14 17.15 -13.30
C LEU A 13 23.18 16.05 -13.09
N ASP A 14 22.94 14.86 -13.66
CA ASP A 14 23.85 13.73 -13.61
C ASP A 14 23.90 12.99 -14.96
N SER A 15 24.97 13.24 -15.72
CA SER A 15 25.17 12.68 -17.05
C SER A 15 25.43 11.17 -17.05
N TRP A 16 25.83 10.59 -15.92
CA TRP A 16 26.06 9.14 -15.81
C TRP A 16 24.76 8.34 -15.93
N LEU A 17 23.60 9.00 -15.80
CA LEU A 17 22.28 8.38 -15.96
C LEU A 17 21.85 8.25 -17.43
N TYR A 18 22.60 8.81 -18.39
CA TYR A 18 22.18 8.85 -19.81
C TYR A 18 21.88 7.45 -20.38
N ASP A 19 22.76 6.48 -20.15
CA ASP A 19 22.58 5.12 -20.68
C ASP A 19 21.44 4.34 -19.99
N PHE A 20 20.94 4.84 -18.85
CA PHE A 20 19.90 4.20 -18.05
C PHE A 20 18.51 4.78 -18.29
N GLN A 21 18.35 5.71 -19.24
CA GLN A 21 17.06 6.28 -19.63
C GLN A 21 15.95 5.25 -19.89
N PRO A 22 16.22 4.10 -20.56
CA PRO A 22 15.19 3.08 -20.77
C PRO A 22 14.66 2.52 -19.44
N GLU A 23 15.55 2.22 -18.49
CA GLU A 23 15.15 1.69 -17.18
C GLU A 23 14.43 2.74 -16.31
N ILE A 24 14.87 4.01 -16.35
CA ILE A 24 14.19 5.10 -15.66
C ILE A 24 12.75 5.25 -16.20
N THR A 25 12.59 5.18 -17.53
CA THR A 25 11.29 5.24 -18.19
C THR A 25 10.40 4.04 -17.85
N ARG A 26 10.99 2.83 -17.79
CA ARG A 26 10.27 1.62 -17.38
C ARG A 26 9.79 1.72 -15.93
N ARG A 27 10.64 2.15 -15.00
CA ARG A 27 10.29 2.34 -13.58
C ARG A 27 9.19 3.38 -13.40
N TYR A 28 9.26 4.49 -14.12
CA TYR A 28 8.21 5.50 -14.08
C TYR A 28 6.87 4.99 -14.62
N THR A 29 6.89 4.18 -15.68
CA THR A 29 5.68 3.52 -16.19
C THR A 29 5.07 2.60 -15.12
N VAL A 30 5.88 1.77 -14.46
CA VAL A 30 5.42 0.90 -13.36
C VAL A 30 4.84 1.72 -12.20
N PHE A 31 5.49 2.84 -11.84
CA PHE A 31 4.97 3.76 -10.83
C PHE A 31 3.58 4.28 -11.20
N LEU A 32 3.38 4.76 -12.43
CA LEU A 32 2.09 5.25 -12.90
C LEU A 32 1.02 4.15 -12.91
N ASP A 33 1.38 2.91 -13.27
CA ASP A 33 0.45 1.79 -13.23
C ASP A 33 -0.04 1.49 -11.80
N TYR A 34 0.87 1.51 -10.81
CA TYR A 34 0.49 1.35 -9.40
C TYR A 34 -0.27 2.55 -8.85
N GLN A 35 0.14 3.78 -9.21
CA GLN A 35 -0.60 4.98 -8.85
C GLN A 35 -2.05 4.89 -9.34
N LYS A 36 -2.25 4.49 -10.61
CA LYS A 36 -3.60 4.30 -11.16
C LYS A 36 -4.41 3.26 -10.38
N ARG A 37 -3.81 2.12 -10.00
CA ARG A 37 -4.48 1.11 -9.17
C ARG A 37 -4.88 1.66 -7.79
N ILE A 38 -4.03 2.48 -7.18
CA ILE A 38 -4.35 3.16 -5.90
C ILE A 38 -5.50 4.16 -6.09
N GLU A 39 -5.52 4.92 -7.19
CA GLU A 39 -6.63 5.80 -7.52
C GLU A 39 -7.96 5.03 -7.68
N GLU A 40 -7.92 3.86 -8.32
CA GLU A 40 -9.08 2.95 -8.42
C GLU A 40 -9.54 2.42 -7.04
N CYS A 41 -8.66 2.39 -6.02
CA CYS A 41 -9.00 2.06 -4.63
C CYS A 41 -9.57 3.25 -3.83
N GLY A 42 -9.80 4.41 -4.47
CA GLY A 42 -10.31 5.62 -3.82
C GLY A 42 -9.24 6.65 -3.47
N GLY A 43 -8.06 6.56 -4.10
CA GLY A 43 -7.01 7.57 -4.03
C GLY A 43 -6.02 7.39 -2.88
N MET A 44 -4.91 8.13 -2.96
CA MET A 44 -3.79 8.03 -2.02
C MET A 44 -4.19 8.32 -0.56
N GLU A 45 -5.03 9.33 -0.35
CA GLU A 45 -5.47 9.72 1.00
C GLU A 45 -6.22 8.57 1.68
N ARG A 46 -7.17 7.95 0.98
CA ARG A 46 -7.92 6.80 1.50
C ARG A 46 -7.02 5.58 1.69
N PHE A 47 -6.22 5.26 0.68
CA PHE A 47 -5.36 4.08 0.68
C PHE A 47 -4.36 4.06 1.84
N THR A 48 -3.80 5.22 2.19
CA THR A 48 -2.84 5.36 3.30
C THR A 48 -3.48 5.33 4.69
N GLN A 49 -4.81 5.38 4.78
CA GLN A 49 -5.56 5.35 6.04
C GLN A 49 -6.09 3.96 6.38
N GLY A 50 -5.48 2.90 5.84
CA GLY A 50 -5.90 1.51 6.09
C GLY A 50 -5.99 1.13 7.57
N TYR A 51 -5.23 1.77 8.47
CA TYR A 51 -5.32 1.55 9.92
C TYR A 51 -6.69 1.88 10.53
N LYS A 52 -7.53 2.68 9.85
CA LYS A 52 -8.91 2.96 10.28
C LYS A 52 -9.85 1.79 10.00
N GLU A 53 -9.45 0.86 9.13
CA GLU A 53 -10.26 -0.30 8.72
C GLU A 53 -9.63 -1.62 9.21
N PHE A 54 -8.31 -1.77 9.11
CA PHE A 54 -7.56 -2.96 9.55
C PHE A 54 -7.12 -2.87 11.02
N GLY A 55 -6.90 -4.03 11.63
CA GLY A 55 -6.63 -4.17 13.06
C GLY A 55 -7.90 -4.11 13.91
N LEU A 56 -7.76 -3.70 15.17
CA LEU A 56 -8.85 -3.59 16.14
C LEU A 56 -9.34 -2.14 16.22
N ASN A 57 -10.57 -1.89 15.78
CA ASN A 57 -11.19 -0.56 15.77
C ASN A 57 -12.48 -0.55 16.60
N VAL A 58 -12.49 0.24 17.68
CA VAL A 58 -13.68 0.45 18.54
C VAL A 58 -14.65 1.39 17.84
N GLN A 59 -15.91 0.97 17.77
CA GLN A 59 -16.99 1.72 17.12
C GLN A 59 -17.71 2.66 18.10
N PRO A 60 -18.50 3.64 17.62
CA PRO A 60 -19.23 4.56 18.49
C PRO A 60 -20.24 3.90 19.44
N ASP A 61 -20.72 2.70 19.11
CA ASP A 61 -21.62 1.89 19.96
C ASP A 61 -20.87 0.95 20.94
N ASN A 62 -19.55 1.09 21.03
CA ASN A 62 -18.61 0.26 21.79
C ASN A 62 -18.42 -1.18 21.29
N SER A 63 -18.96 -1.54 20.12
CA SER A 63 -18.53 -2.78 19.45
C SER A 63 -17.08 -2.67 18.96
N VAL A 64 -16.42 -3.81 18.75
CA VAL A 64 -15.05 -3.86 18.22
C VAL A 64 -15.05 -4.61 16.90
N ILE A 65 -14.57 -3.95 15.84
CA ILE A 65 -14.31 -4.60 14.55
C ILE A 65 -12.84 -5.02 14.53
N CYS A 66 -12.61 -6.30 14.26
CA CYS A 66 -11.28 -6.85 13.97
C CYS A 66 -11.22 -7.22 12.49
N HIS A 67 -10.29 -6.63 11.74
CA HIS A 67 -10.10 -6.93 10.33
C HIS A 67 -8.63 -7.19 10.02
N GLU A 68 -8.32 -8.40 9.56
CA GLU A 68 -6.96 -8.84 9.26
C GLU A 68 -6.88 -9.42 7.85
N TRP A 69 -5.77 -9.18 7.16
CA TRP A 69 -5.51 -9.78 5.85
C TRP A 69 -4.73 -11.10 6.01
N ALA A 70 -5.45 -12.22 5.98
CA ALA A 70 -4.86 -13.56 6.08
C ALA A 70 -5.45 -14.51 5.02
N PRO A 71 -5.21 -14.27 3.72
CA PRO A 71 -5.84 -15.03 2.64
C PRO A 71 -5.45 -16.51 2.58
N GLY A 72 -4.34 -16.90 3.23
CA GLY A 72 -3.88 -18.28 3.31
C GLY A 72 -4.29 -19.01 4.59
N ALA A 73 -5.11 -18.41 5.45
CA ALA A 73 -5.53 -19.03 6.71
C ALA A 73 -6.78 -19.89 6.50
N ASP A 74 -6.75 -21.13 6.99
CA ASP A 74 -7.94 -21.99 7.05
C ASP A 74 -8.95 -21.49 8.10
N GLN A 75 -8.43 -20.93 9.21
CA GLN A 75 -9.21 -20.39 10.32
C GLN A 75 -8.48 -19.20 10.95
N LEU A 76 -9.26 -18.32 11.59
CA LEU A 76 -8.76 -17.16 12.34
C LEU A 76 -9.43 -17.10 13.70
N ALA A 77 -8.66 -16.74 14.72
CA ALA A 77 -9.12 -16.49 16.07
C ALA A 77 -8.49 -15.21 16.63
N LEU A 78 -9.25 -14.46 17.42
CA LEU A 78 -8.73 -13.34 18.21
C LEU A 78 -8.51 -13.83 19.66
N ILE A 79 -7.27 -13.76 20.13
CA ILE A 79 -6.86 -14.30 21.44
C ILE A 79 -6.13 -13.19 22.21
N GLY A 80 -6.35 -13.12 23.53
CA GLY A 80 -5.71 -12.16 24.42
C GLY A 80 -6.30 -12.23 25.83
N ASP A 81 -5.84 -11.36 26.74
CA ASP A 81 -6.28 -11.37 28.15
C ASP A 81 -7.80 -11.17 28.32
N PHE A 82 -8.46 -10.56 27.33
CA PHE A 82 -9.92 -10.41 27.28
C PHE A 82 -10.67 -11.75 27.14
N LYS A 83 -9.95 -12.81 26.78
CA LYS A 83 -10.43 -14.20 26.71
C LYS A 83 -9.34 -15.09 27.30
N ILE A 84 -9.24 -15.16 28.65
CA ILE A 84 -8.32 -15.98 29.47
C ILE A 84 -7.80 -17.18 28.67
N TRP A 85 -6.70 -17.00 27.93
CA TRP A 85 -6.08 -17.84 26.88
C TRP A 85 -6.58 -19.29 26.71
N THR A 86 -7.89 -19.46 26.53
CA THR A 86 -8.56 -20.76 26.50
C THR A 86 -8.72 -21.08 25.03
N ASP A 87 -7.81 -21.94 24.59
CA ASP A 87 -7.72 -22.61 23.29
C ASP A 87 -7.10 -21.73 22.18
N ALA A 88 -5.78 -21.92 22.03
CA ALA A 88 -5.03 -21.78 20.78
C ALA A 88 -4.83 -23.18 20.17
#